data_AF-A0A429EAQ1-F1
#
_entry.id   AF-A0A429EAQ1-F1
#
_cell.length_a   1.000
_cell.length_b   1.000
_cell.length_c   1.000
_cell.angle_alpha   90.00
_cell.angle_beta   90.00
_cell.angle_gamma   90.00
#
_symmetry.space_group_name_H-M   'P 1'
#
loop_
_entity.id
_entity.type
_entity.pdbx_description
1 polymer ?
#
loop_
_entity_poly.entity_id
_entity_poly.type
_entity_poly.pdbx_seq_one_letter_code
_entity_poly.pdbx_strand_id
1 'polypeptide(L)'
;MPANLEEHAAKLLDWLYVNYNDGSPSSDVKSYLKENGLDDRFGYDLVRYLTDAGLVQDVSTLGAPDALLNHRGIAAAQRRQADLADPRRRAEELRRRMLVWLDQEDEADRIPVDWSEFELTPNLVEYAGTQFSHREVLKAAQYMHHHRLITSVRLDDASDGEVRPQLTAAGHACLTDFGGTVADYLARDSRSTTNVNTTSTTINVADNHGNMAMANENVVQNLNMGLDVTEILRLSGLIGQISQTLGLSEDSRTQLEAEAEKLHAEAESKAPNRGVMRRMIDAIARLLGDAPATAAKTMLVGLAEEAVKSIAAG
;
A
#
# COMPACT_ATOMS: atom_id res chain seq x y z
N MET A 1 22.81 -16.83 4.51
CA MET A 1 22.12 -15.94 3.54
C MET A 1 23.00 -14.70 3.36
N PRO A 2 23.33 -14.27 2.14
CA PRO A 2 24.02 -12.99 1.95
C PRO A 2 23.10 -11.85 2.45
N ALA A 3 23.67 -10.87 3.14
CA ALA A 3 22.92 -9.69 3.59
C ALA A 3 22.39 -8.93 2.37
N ASN A 4 21.08 -8.65 2.35
CA ASN A 4 20.45 -7.93 1.25
C ASN A 4 20.78 -6.44 1.35
N LEU A 5 21.53 -5.91 0.37
CA LEU A 5 21.98 -4.52 0.35
C LEU A 5 20.82 -3.52 0.39
N GLU A 6 19.75 -3.75 -0.38
CA GLU A 6 18.61 -2.82 -0.44
C GLU A 6 17.83 -2.79 0.88
N GLU A 7 17.63 -3.96 1.49
CA GLU A 7 16.95 -4.09 2.77
C GLU A 7 17.72 -3.37 3.89
N HIS A 8 19.02 -3.61 3.97
CA HIS A 8 19.88 -2.97 4.96
C HIS A 8 20.07 -1.47 4.68
N ALA A 9 20.06 -1.03 3.42
CA ALA A 9 20.11 0.39 3.09
C ALA A 9 18.86 1.11 3.59
N ALA A 10 17.68 0.50 3.42
CA ALA A 10 16.43 1.04 3.92
C ALA A 10 16.39 1.08 5.45
N LYS A 11 16.85 0.02 6.12
CA LYS A 11 16.99 -0.04 7.59
C LYS A 11 17.99 0.99 8.12
N LEU A 12 19.12 1.18 7.44
CA LEU A 12 20.12 2.18 7.82
C LEU A 12 19.56 3.60 7.67
N LEU A 13 18.80 3.89 6.61
CA LEU A 13 18.13 5.17 6.42
C LEU A 13 17.16 5.49 7.56
N ASP A 14 16.34 4.50 7.97
CA ASP A 14 15.43 4.64 9.12
C ASP A 14 16.21 4.88 10.42
N TRP A 15 17.28 4.12 10.65
CA TRP A 15 18.14 4.25 11.84
C TRP A 15 18.79 5.64 11.94
N LEU A 16 19.35 6.16 10.84
CA LEU A 16 19.93 7.50 10.81
C LEU A 16 18.88 8.58 11.10
N TYR A 17 17.64 8.38 10.64
CA TYR A 17 16.56 9.35 10.84
C TYR A 17 16.07 9.40 12.29
N VAL A 18 15.97 8.25 12.96
CA VAL A 18 15.62 8.18 14.39
C VAL A 18 16.67 8.93 15.21
N ASN A 19 17.96 8.63 14.99
CA ASN A 19 19.05 9.28 15.72
C ASN A 19 19.10 10.80 15.46
N TYR A 20 18.87 11.23 14.20
CA TYR A 20 18.77 12.64 13.85
C TYR A 20 17.68 13.39 14.64
N ASN A 21 16.52 12.76 14.84
CA ASN A 21 15.40 13.35 15.60
C ASN A 21 15.66 13.42 17.11
N ASP A 22 16.49 12.52 17.66
CA ASP A 22 16.89 12.52 19.07
C ASP A 22 17.92 13.61 19.40
N GLY A 23 18.21 14.51 18.46
CA GLY A 23 19.12 15.64 18.64
C GLY A 23 20.60 15.26 18.56
N SER A 24 20.90 13.99 18.27
CA SER A 24 22.24 13.55 17.92
C SER A 24 22.35 13.53 16.39
N PRO A 25 23.18 14.38 15.76
CA PRO A 25 23.55 14.16 14.37
C PRO A 25 24.45 12.91 14.33
N SER A 26 23.88 11.72 14.52
CA SER A 26 24.65 10.50 14.48
C SER A 26 24.89 10.20 13.00
N SER A 27 26.15 10.36 12.60
CA SER A 27 26.66 9.78 11.37
C SER A 27 26.97 8.29 11.54
N ASP A 28 26.91 7.79 12.79
CA ASP A 28 27.50 6.55 13.30
C ASP A 28 26.88 5.27 12.72
N VAL A 29 27.19 5.00 11.45
CA VAL A 29 26.85 3.76 10.76
C VAL A 29 27.48 2.56 11.48
N LYS A 30 28.59 2.74 12.20
CA LYS A 30 29.29 1.64 12.90
C LYS A 30 28.45 1.03 14.01
N SER A 31 27.69 1.83 14.76
CA SER A 31 26.74 1.33 15.76
C SER A 31 25.64 0.47 15.11
N TYR A 32 25.06 0.93 13.99
CA TYR A 32 24.10 0.13 13.21
C TYR A 32 24.69 -1.20 12.73
N LEU A 33 25.91 -1.21 12.18
CA LEU A 33 26.55 -2.43 11.68
C LEU A 33 26.77 -3.46 12.80
N LYS A 34 27.21 -2.99 13.97
CA LYS A 34 27.42 -3.84 15.13
C LYS A 34 26.11 -4.46 15.63
N GLU A 35 25.02 -3.69 15.67
CA GLU A 35 23.69 -4.17 16.06
C GLU A 35 23.14 -5.23 15.09
N ASN A 36 23.48 -5.13 13.82
CA ASN A 36 22.99 -6.03 12.77
C ASN A 36 23.99 -7.15 12.41
N GLY A 37 25.12 -7.26 13.10
CA GLY A 37 26.16 -8.26 12.84
C GLY A 37 26.82 -8.12 11.46
N LEU A 38 26.88 -6.91 10.93
CA LEU A 38 27.43 -6.58 9.62
C LEU A 38 28.89 -6.12 9.74
N ASP A 39 29.67 -6.33 8.69
CA ASP A 39 31.06 -5.88 8.64
C ASP A 39 31.22 -4.46 8.06
N ASP A 40 32.37 -3.84 8.30
CA ASP A 40 32.67 -2.48 7.84
C ASP A 40 32.65 -2.37 6.31
N ARG A 41 33.01 -3.44 5.57
CA ARG A 41 33.03 -3.42 4.09
C ARG A 41 31.60 -3.28 3.55
N PHE A 42 30.68 -4.06 4.10
CA PHE A 42 29.26 -3.95 3.80
C PHE A 42 28.72 -2.58 4.21
N GLY A 43 29.22 -2.02 5.31
CA GLY A 43 28.95 -0.63 5.70
C GLY A 43 29.32 0.40 4.62
N TYR A 44 30.51 0.31 4.04
CA TYR A 44 30.90 1.20 2.93
C TYR A 44 30.00 1.01 1.71
N ASP A 45 29.58 -0.22 1.40
CA ASP A 45 28.65 -0.48 0.31
C ASP A 45 27.26 0.14 0.56
N LEU A 46 26.76 0.07 1.79
CA LEU A 46 25.51 0.73 2.20
C LEU A 46 25.59 2.26 2.08
N VAL A 47 26.67 2.86 2.58
CA VAL A 47 26.88 4.32 2.50
C VAL A 47 26.98 4.76 1.04
N ARG A 48 27.73 4.04 0.21
CA ARG A 48 27.85 4.32 -1.22
C ARG A 48 26.49 4.21 -1.91
N TYR A 49 25.73 3.15 -1.65
CA TYR A 49 24.40 2.96 -2.23
C TYR A 49 23.43 4.11 -1.90
N LEU A 50 23.39 4.54 -0.63
CA LEU A 50 22.56 5.66 -0.19
C LEU A 50 23.06 7.01 -0.74
N THR A 51 24.37 7.15 -0.95
CA THR A 51 24.99 8.36 -1.52
C THR A 51 24.67 8.46 -3.01
N ASP A 52 24.77 7.36 -3.76
CA ASP A 52 24.41 7.29 -5.18
C ASP A 52 22.91 7.57 -5.39
N ALA A 53 22.06 7.16 -4.45
CA ALA A 53 20.64 7.51 -4.41
C ALA A 53 20.37 8.98 -4.01
N GLY A 54 21.42 9.73 -3.62
CA GLY A 54 21.32 11.13 -3.21
C GLY A 54 20.60 11.34 -1.87
N LEU A 55 20.54 10.32 -1.01
CA LEU A 55 19.83 10.34 0.26
C LEU A 55 20.73 10.73 1.44
N VAL A 56 22.01 10.37 1.37
CA VAL A 56 22.99 10.71 2.40
C VAL A 56 24.19 11.43 1.79
N GLN A 57 24.97 12.07 2.64
CA GLN A 57 26.32 12.52 2.34
C GLN A 57 27.29 11.56 3.00
N ASP A 58 28.16 10.95 2.19
CA ASP A 58 29.28 10.15 2.68
C ASP A 58 30.27 11.03 3.46
N VAL A 59 30.44 10.74 4.74
CA VAL A 59 31.43 11.36 5.63
C VAL A 59 32.37 10.32 6.24
N SER A 60 32.44 9.15 5.60
CA SER A 60 33.27 8.03 6.05
C SER A 60 34.73 8.46 6.21
N THR A 61 35.38 7.92 7.24
CA THR A 61 36.81 8.13 7.48
C THR A 61 37.58 6.83 7.21
N LEU A 62 38.91 6.89 7.18
CA LEU A 62 39.78 5.72 6.95
C LEU A 62 39.56 4.54 7.94
N GLY A 63 38.81 4.74 9.03
CA GLY A 63 38.59 3.74 10.08
C GLY A 63 37.13 3.31 10.29
N ALA A 64 36.14 3.93 9.64
CA ALA A 64 34.74 3.55 9.77
C ALA A 64 33.85 4.15 8.66
N PRO A 65 32.86 3.40 8.15
CA PRO A 65 31.79 3.97 7.32
C PRO A 65 30.95 4.93 8.17
N ASP A 66 30.55 6.04 7.58
CA ASP A 66 29.85 7.12 8.28
C ASP A 66 29.02 7.93 7.28
N ALA A 67 27.79 8.32 7.63
CA ALA A 67 26.87 8.97 6.69
C ALA A 67 25.96 9.98 7.37
N LEU A 68 25.83 11.18 6.77
CA LEU A 68 24.89 12.20 7.24
C LEU A 68 23.66 12.27 6.35
N LEU A 69 22.48 12.34 6.96
CA LEU A 69 21.24 12.58 6.22
C LEU A 69 21.24 13.98 5.60
N ASN A 70 20.91 14.05 4.30
CA ASN A 70 20.60 15.32 3.65
C ASN A 70 19.07 15.54 3.62
N HIS A 71 18.61 16.69 3.12
CA HIS A 71 17.18 17.00 3.06
C HIS A 71 16.34 15.96 2.29
N ARG A 72 16.90 15.33 1.25
CA ARG A 72 16.22 14.26 0.50
C ARG A 72 16.17 12.97 1.30
N GLY A 73 17.23 12.61 2.01
CA GLY A 73 17.25 11.49 2.95
C GLY A 73 16.21 11.62 4.05
N ILE A 74 16.12 12.80 4.67
CA ILE A 74 15.08 13.10 5.67
C ILE A 74 13.69 12.91 5.08
N ALA A 75 13.40 13.51 3.92
CA ALA A 75 12.10 13.39 3.27
C ALA A 75 11.79 11.96 2.79
N ALA A 76 12.80 11.17 2.45
CA ALA A 76 12.65 9.77 2.06
C ALA A 76 12.38 8.88 3.28
N ALA A 77 13.11 9.09 4.38
CA ALA A 77 12.86 8.43 5.65
C ALA A 77 11.45 8.76 6.18
N GLN A 78 11.03 10.04 6.16
CA GLN A 78 9.69 10.43 6.56
C GLN A 78 8.58 9.78 5.72
N ARG A 79 8.75 9.76 4.39
CA ARG A 79 7.80 9.07 3.50
C ARG A 79 7.73 7.59 3.80
N ARG A 80 8.88 6.95 4.02
CA ARG A 80 8.94 5.54 4.39
C ARG A 80 8.29 5.28 5.75
N GLN A 81 8.53 6.12 6.74
CA GLN A 81 7.86 6.04 8.05
C GLN A 81 6.35 6.25 7.91
N ALA A 82 5.90 7.17 7.06
CA ALA A 82 4.48 7.37 6.77
C ALA A 82 3.84 6.16 6.05
N ASP A 83 4.55 5.57 5.08
CA ASP A 83 4.14 4.36 4.38
C ASP A 83 4.08 3.16 5.33
N LEU A 84 5.01 3.07 6.27
CA LEU A 84 5.03 2.02 7.30
C LEU A 84 3.97 2.26 8.38
N ALA A 85 3.60 3.51 8.64
CA ALA A 85 2.51 3.90 9.52
C ALA A 85 1.12 3.77 8.85
N ASP A 86 1.04 3.44 7.55
CA ASP A 86 -0.22 3.15 6.87
C ASP A 86 -0.92 1.96 7.56
N PRO A 87 -2.11 2.18 8.14
CA PRO A 87 -2.86 1.11 8.81
C PRO A 87 -3.12 -0.12 7.91
N ARG A 88 -3.23 0.06 6.59
CA ARG A 88 -3.46 -1.04 5.65
C ARG A 88 -2.24 -1.94 5.53
N ARG A 89 -1.07 -1.35 5.29
CA ARG A 89 0.20 -2.09 5.19
C ARG A 89 0.56 -2.76 6.52
N ARG A 90 0.33 -2.05 7.62
CA ARG A 90 0.50 -2.61 8.96
C ARG A 90 -0.38 -3.83 9.20
N ALA A 91 -1.65 -3.79 8.79
CA ALA A 91 -2.56 -4.93 8.93
C ALA A 91 -2.22 -6.10 7.98
N GLU A 92 -1.74 -5.82 6.76
CA GLU A 92 -1.25 -6.84 5.84
C GLU A 92 -0.02 -7.56 6.39
N GLU A 93 0.97 -6.82 6.86
CA GLU A 93 2.18 -7.40 7.43
C GLU A 93 1.87 -8.23 8.68
N LEU A 94 0.97 -7.75 9.55
CA LEU A 94 0.53 -8.52 10.72
C LEU A 94 -0.04 -9.88 10.30
N ARG A 95 -0.97 -9.90 9.34
CA ARG A 95 -1.58 -11.15 8.85
C ARG A 95 -0.54 -12.10 8.25
N ARG A 96 0.39 -11.56 7.45
CA ARG A 96 1.49 -12.34 6.86
C ARG A 96 2.33 -13.03 7.96
N ARG A 97 2.72 -12.27 8.99
CA ARG A 97 3.51 -12.80 10.11
C ARG A 97 2.77 -13.84 10.94
N MET A 98 1.48 -13.62 11.19
CA MET A 98 0.64 -14.60 11.89
C MET A 98 0.52 -15.91 11.11
N LEU A 99 0.38 -15.86 9.78
CA LEU A 99 0.37 -17.06 8.94
C LEU A 99 1.71 -17.80 8.99
N VAL A 100 2.84 -17.09 8.85
CA VAL A 100 4.19 -17.68 8.94
C VAL A 100 4.42 -18.33 10.31
N TRP A 101 3.94 -17.71 11.39
CA TRP A 101 4.06 -18.30 12.72
C TRP A 101 3.22 -19.56 12.87
N LEU A 102 1.97 -19.57 12.40
CA LEU A 102 1.13 -20.77 12.43
C LEU A 102 1.71 -21.92 11.60
N ASP A 103 2.34 -21.62 10.46
CA ASP A 103 3.05 -22.59 9.64
C ASP A 103 4.21 -23.24 10.42
N GLN A 104 4.99 -22.45 11.15
CA GLN A 104 6.07 -22.95 12.02
C GLN A 104 5.54 -23.81 13.19
N GLU A 105 4.38 -23.46 13.74
CA GLU A 105 3.73 -24.27 14.79
C GLU A 105 3.21 -25.60 14.23
N ASP A 106 2.64 -25.61 13.02
CA ASP A 106 2.18 -26.81 12.29
C ASP A 106 3.37 -27.73 11.95
N GLU A 107 4.48 -27.18 11.45
CA GLU A 107 5.73 -27.92 11.21
C GLU A 107 6.30 -28.55 12.49
N ALA A 108 6.07 -27.90 13.65
CA ALA A 108 6.46 -28.40 14.96
C ALA A 108 5.45 -29.38 15.57
N ASP A 109 4.38 -29.75 14.86
CA ASP A 109 3.26 -30.58 15.32
C ASP A 109 2.61 -30.02 16.61
N ARG A 110 2.55 -28.68 16.71
CA ARG A 110 1.96 -27.95 17.83
C ARG A 110 0.69 -27.21 17.40
N ILE A 111 -0.29 -27.21 18.29
CA ILE A 111 -1.52 -26.45 18.12
C ILE A 111 -1.54 -25.38 19.22
N PRO A 112 -1.31 -24.10 18.89
CA PRO A 112 -1.31 -23.02 19.86
C PRO A 112 -2.62 -22.96 20.63
N VAL A 113 -2.60 -22.54 21.90
CA VAL A 113 -3.83 -22.34 22.68
C VAL A 113 -4.59 -21.13 22.16
N ASP A 114 -3.85 -20.05 21.95
CA ASP A 114 -4.29 -18.73 21.48
C ASP A 114 -3.09 -17.98 20.88
N TRP A 115 -3.20 -16.67 20.74
CA TRP A 115 -2.17 -15.81 20.16
C TRP A 115 -1.13 -15.27 21.17
N SER A 116 -1.21 -15.63 22.45
CA SER A 116 -0.31 -15.10 23.49
C SER A 116 1.16 -15.42 23.22
N GLU A 117 1.47 -16.61 22.69
CA GLU A 117 2.84 -16.99 22.34
C GLU A 117 3.37 -16.19 21.13
N PHE A 118 2.51 -15.90 20.16
CA PHE A 118 2.84 -14.99 19.07
C PHE A 118 3.15 -13.58 19.60
N GLU A 119 2.31 -13.08 20.52
CA GLU A 119 2.46 -11.75 21.15
C GLU A 119 3.70 -11.60 22.03
N LEU A 120 4.28 -12.72 22.48
CA LEU A 120 5.51 -12.74 23.27
C LEU A 120 6.77 -12.90 22.40
N THR A 121 6.63 -13.11 21.10
CA THR A 121 7.78 -13.35 20.20
C THR A 121 8.32 -12.02 19.66
N PRO A 122 9.49 -11.53 20.13
CA PRO A 122 9.93 -10.14 19.89
C PRO A 122 10.06 -9.78 18.40
N ASN A 123 10.54 -10.72 17.58
CA ASN A 123 10.76 -10.50 16.15
C ASN A 123 9.47 -10.51 15.31
N LEU A 124 8.37 -11.03 15.86
CA LEU A 124 7.09 -11.14 15.13
C LEU A 124 6.16 -9.96 15.45
N VAL A 125 6.22 -9.45 16.67
CA VAL A 125 5.29 -8.41 17.16
C VAL A 125 5.66 -6.99 16.79
N GLU A 126 6.90 -6.72 16.38
CA GLU A 126 7.34 -5.37 16.06
C GLU A 126 7.33 -5.08 14.55
N TYR A 127 6.59 -4.05 14.15
CA TYR A 127 6.62 -3.53 12.79
C TYR A 127 6.85 -2.04 12.80
N ALA A 128 7.89 -1.60 12.08
CA ALA A 128 8.26 -0.19 11.96
C ALA A 128 8.42 0.53 13.31
N GLY A 129 9.09 -0.12 14.28
CA GLY A 129 9.34 0.44 15.61
C GLY A 129 8.13 0.46 16.54
N THR A 130 7.01 -0.17 16.15
CA THR A 130 5.79 -0.23 16.97
C THR A 130 5.30 -1.67 17.10
N GLN A 131 4.98 -2.08 18.34
CA GLN A 131 4.42 -3.40 18.61
C GLN A 131 2.95 -3.47 18.17
N PHE A 132 2.52 -4.62 17.66
CA PHE A 132 1.11 -4.91 17.45
C PHE A 132 0.39 -5.05 18.79
N SER A 133 -0.74 -4.35 18.93
CA SER A 133 -1.61 -4.51 20.09
C SER A 133 -2.41 -5.82 19.99
N HIS A 134 -2.73 -6.42 21.14
CA HIS A 134 -3.62 -7.60 21.21
C HIS A 134 -4.91 -7.44 20.38
N ARG A 135 -5.51 -6.24 20.41
CA ARG A 135 -6.70 -5.92 19.62
C ARG A 135 -6.46 -5.98 18.09
N GLU A 136 -5.28 -5.59 17.61
CA GLU A 136 -4.91 -5.71 16.20
C GLU A 136 -4.75 -7.18 15.80
N VAL A 137 -4.13 -7.98 16.67
CA VAL A 137 -3.97 -9.44 16.49
C VAL A 137 -5.32 -10.13 16.38
N LEU A 138 -6.25 -9.85 17.31
CA LEU A 138 -7.60 -10.43 17.27
C LEU A 138 -8.38 -10.03 16.01
N LYS A 139 -8.30 -8.75 15.59
CA LYS A 139 -8.95 -8.31 14.34
C LYS A 139 -8.37 -9.01 13.11
N ALA A 140 -7.05 -9.20 13.07
CA ALA A 140 -6.40 -9.92 11.99
C ALA A 140 -6.78 -11.41 11.99
N ALA A 141 -6.86 -12.04 13.16
CA ALA A 141 -7.32 -13.43 13.31
C ALA A 141 -8.76 -13.61 12.82
N GLN A 142 -9.69 -12.74 13.26
CA GLN A 142 -11.09 -12.74 12.79
C GLN A 142 -11.18 -12.61 11.27
N TYR A 143 -10.39 -11.70 10.68
CA TYR A 143 -10.33 -11.53 9.24
C TYR A 143 -9.85 -12.80 8.53
N MET A 144 -8.74 -13.40 8.97
CA MET A 144 -8.20 -14.62 8.37
C MET A 144 -9.15 -15.81 8.52
N HIS A 145 -9.85 -15.91 9.66
CA HIS A 145 -10.86 -16.92 9.90
C HIS A 145 -12.08 -16.74 8.98
N HIS A 146 -12.59 -15.50 8.84
CA HIS A 146 -13.70 -15.17 7.95
C HIS A 146 -13.39 -15.56 6.49
N HIS A 147 -12.14 -15.32 6.06
CA HIS A 147 -11.65 -15.70 4.74
C HIS A 147 -11.16 -17.14 4.64
N ARG A 148 -11.39 -17.97 5.66
CA ARG A 148 -11.05 -19.39 5.72
C ARG A 148 -9.57 -19.70 5.49
N LEU A 149 -8.68 -18.76 5.81
CA LEU A 149 -7.23 -18.98 5.78
C LEU A 149 -6.78 -19.73 7.02
N ILE A 150 -7.44 -19.47 8.15
CA ILE A 150 -7.27 -20.21 9.40
C ILE A 150 -8.60 -20.81 9.85
N THR A 151 -8.52 -21.85 10.65
CA THR A 151 -9.64 -22.41 11.42
C THR A 151 -9.40 -22.18 12.91
N SER A 152 -10.46 -22.21 13.72
CA SER A 152 -10.39 -22.05 15.17
C SER A 152 -11.52 -22.81 15.85
N VAL A 153 -11.36 -23.09 17.14
CA VAL A 153 -12.45 -23.60 17.98
C VAL A 153 -13.32 -22.43 18.41
N ARG A 154 -14.63 -22.55 18.25
CA ARG A 154 -15.58 -21.52 18.70
C ARG A 154 -15.94 -21.74 20.17
N LEU A 155 -15.73 -20.72 20.99
CA LEU A 155 -16.17 -20.65 22.39
C LEU A 155 -17.07 -19.41 22.55
N ASP A 156 -18.05 -19.47 23.45
CA ASP A 156 -19.06 -18.41 23.60
C ASP A 156 -18.46 -17.06 24.02
N ASP A 157 -17.32 -17.07 24.73
CA ASP A 157 -16.63 -15.87 25.22
C ASP A 157 -15.39 -15.47 24.40
N ALA A 158 -15.11 -16.15 23.28
CA ALA A 158 -13.92 -15.90 22.46
C ALA A 158 -14.28 -15.40 21.06
N SER A 159 -13.40 -14.59 20.48
CA SER A 159 -13.53 -14.15 19.09
C SER A 159 -13.28 -15.28 18.09
N ASP A 160 -13.92 -15.20 16.93
CA ASP A 160 -13.60 -16.06 15.79
C ASP A 160 -12.10 -15.96 15.43
N GLY A 161 -11.42 -17.09 15.24
CA GLY A 161 -9.99 -17.14 14.94
C GLY A 161 -9.06 -17.06 16.16
N GLU A 162 -9.59 -16.89 17.38
CA GLU A 162 -8.78 -16.66 18.59
C GLU A 162 -8.26 -17.95 19.23
N VAL A 163 -9.12 -18.95 19.35
CA VAL A 163 -8.83 -20.14 20.17
C VAL A 163 -8.43 -21.30 19.28
N ARG A 164 -7.31 -21.94 19.61
CA ARG A 164 -6.73 -23.05 18.84
C ARG A 164 -6.64 -22.70 17.34
N PRO A 165 -6.03 -21.57 16.98
CA PRO A 165 -5.89 -21.19 15.58
C PRO A 165 -5.03 -22.22 14.85
N GLN A 166 -5.46 -22.64 13.68
CA GLN A 166 -4.72 -23.57 12.82
C GLN A 166 -4.77 -23.10 11.38
N LEU A 167 -3.69 -23.34 10.64
CA LEU A 167 -3.65 -23.06 9.23
C LEU A 167 -4.59 -24.02 8.48
N THR A 168 -5.31 -23.51 7.49
CA THR A 168 -6.06 -24.35 6.55
C THR A 168 -5.21 -24.64 5.30
N ALA A 169 -5.66 -25.54 4.44
CA ALA A 169 -5.07 -25.72 3.11
C ALA A 169 -5.05 -24.42 2.29
N ALA A 170 -6.04 -23.54 2.48
CA ALA A 170 -6.09 -22.23 1.82
C ALA A 170 -5.03 -21.26 2.40
N GLY A 171 -4.84 -21.28 3.71
CA GLY A 171 -3.76 -20.53 4.39
C GLY A 171 -2.37 -20.98 3.94
N HIS A 172 -2.16 -22.30 3.83
CA HIS A 172 -0.92 -22.89 3.32
C HIS A 172 -0.64 -22.41 1.89
N ALA A 173 -1.63 -22.51 1.00
CA ALA A 173 -1.51 -22.00 -0.38
C ALA A 173 -1.27 -20.48 -0.44
N CYS A 174 -1.82 -19.70 0.50
CA CYS A 174 -1.56 -18.26 0.58
C CYS A 174 -0.10 -17.97 0.91
N LEU A 175 0.52 -18.75 1.79
CA LEU A 175 1.94 -18.63 2.13
C LEU A 175 2.83 -19.07 0.96
N THR A 176 2.58 -20.25 0.40
CA THR A 176 3.46 -20.84 -0.63
C THR A 176 3.37 -20.13 -1.97
N ASP A 177 2.15 -19.78 -2.40
CA ASP A 177 1.91 -19.33 -3.78
C ASP A 177 1.92 -17.80 -3.89
N PHE A 178 1.69 -17.09 -2.77
CA PHE A 178 1.55 -15.61 -2.74
C PHE A 178 2.43 -14.95 -1.66
N GLY A 179 3.38 -15.68 -1.08
CA GLY A 179 4.31 -15.14 -0.08
C GLY A 179 3.62 -14.68 1.22
N GLY A 180 2.40 -15.14 1.48
CA GLY A 180 1.58 -14.73 2.62
C GLY A 180 0.86 -13.40 2.43
N THR A 181 0.87 -12.82 1.23
CA THR A 181 0.09 -11.61 0.92
C THR A 181 -1.38 -11.99 0.75
N VAL A 182 -2.14 -11.85 1.84
CA VAL A 182 -3.56 -12.21 1.88
C VAL A 182 -4.40 -11.47 0.84
N ALA A 183 -4.08 -10.20 0.56
CA ALA A 183 -4.79 -9.40 -0.45
C ALA A 183 -4.64 -10.01 -1.86
N ASP A 184 -3.43 -10.39 -2.25
CA ASP A 184 -3.15 -11.00 -3.55
C ASP A 184 -3.81 -12.37 -3.71
N TYR A 185 -3.79 -13.17 -2.64
CA TYR A 185 -4.46 -14.47 -2.60
C TYR A 185 -5.97 -14.32 -2.83
N LEU A 186 -6.62 -13.42 -2.09
CA LEU A 186 -8.06 -13.18 -2.21
C LEU A 186 -8.44 -12.55 -3.55
N ALA A 187 -7.57 -11.70 -4.11
CA ALA A 187 -7.77 -11.11 -5.44
C ALA A 187 -7.79 -12.17 -6.56
N ARG A 188 -7.21 -13.37 -6.35
CA ARG A 188 -7.31 -14.47 -7.32
C ARG A 188 -8.72 -15.06 -7.38
N ASP A 189 -9.41 -15.22 -6.25
CA ASP A 189 -10.71 -15.89 -6.19
C ASP A 189 -11.80 -14.99 -6.80
N SER A 190 -11.66 -13.66 -6.68
CA SER A 190 -12.46 -12.69 -7.43
C SER A 190 -12.26 -12.75 -8.96
N ARG A 191 -11.18 -13.39 -9.45
CA ARG A 191 -10.98 -13.68 -10.88
C ARG A 191 -11.46 -15.08 -11.28
N SER A 192 -11.87 -15.91 -10.31
CA SER A 192 -12.17 -17.34 -10.48
C SER A 192 -13.64 -17.70 -10.17
N THR A 193 -14.58 -16.79 -10.43
CA THR A 193 -16.03 -17.07 -10.38
C THR A 193 -16.69 -16.92 -11.76
N THR A 194 -16.06 -17.52 -12.79
CA THR A 194 -16.79 -17.84 -14.03
C THR A 194 -17.17 -19.32 -13.95
N ASN A 195 -18.44 -19.58 -13.60
CA ASN A 195 -19.04 -20.90 -13.72
C ASN A 195 -18.79 -21.45 -15.13
N VAL A 196 -18.16 -22.61 -15.19
CA VAL A 196 -17.99 -23.41 -16.40
C VAL A 196 -19.38 -23.79 -16.89
N ASN A 197 -19.87 -23.08 -17.90
CA ASN A 197 -20.75 -23.67 -18.91
C ASN A 197 -19.98 -23.72 -20.22
N THR A 198 -19.84 -24.94 -20.70
CA THR A 198 -19.10 -25.43 -21.85
C THR A 198 -19.20 -24.55 -23.11
N THR A 199 -18.04 -24.42 -23.77
CA THR A 199 -17.79 -23.89 -25.13
C THR A 199 -17.59 -22.38 -25.24
N SER A 200 -16.49 -21.87 -24.69
CA SER A 200 -15.77 -20.75 -25.32
C SER A 200 -14.31 -20.74 -24.87
N THR A 201 -13.42 -21.10 -25.79
CA THR A 201 -11.97 -20.98 -25.62
C THR A 201 -11.60 -19.52 -25.84
N THR A 202 -11.38 -18.75 -24.77
CA THR A 202 -10.86 -17.38 -24.91
C THR A 202 -9.34 -17.45 -24.98
N ILE A 203 -8.82 -17.45 -26.22
CA ILE A 203 -7.40 -17.23 -26.52
C ILE A 203 -7.17 -15.72 -26.47
N ASN A 204 -6.33 -15.25 -25.54
CA ASN A 204 -5.86 -13.86 -25.55
C ASN A 204 -4.82 -13.71 -26.66
N VAL A 205 -5.26 -13.29 -27.84
CA VAL A 205 -4.38 -12.81 -28.90
C VAL A 205 -4.06 -11.34 -28.61
N ALA A 206 -2.81 -11.06 -28.28
CA ALA A 206 -2.30 -9.70 -28.24
C ALA A 206 -2.29 -9.16 -29.67
N ASP A 207 -2.97 -8.03 -29.85
CA ASP A 207 -3.12 -7.26 -31.09
C ASP A 207 -4.14 -7.81 -32.10
N ASN A 208 -5.31 -7.14 -32.18
CA ASN A 208 -6.17 -7.23 -33.34
C ASN A 208 -7.00 -5.95 -33.50
N HIS A 209 -6.73 -5.21 -34.57
CA HIS A 209 -7.58 -4.16 -35.09
C HIS A 209 -8.77 -4.79 -35.84
N GLY A 210 -9.93 -4.91 -35.20
CA GLY A 210 -11.13 -5.44 -35.85
C GLY A 210 -12.42 -5.09 -35.13
N ASN A 211 -13.29 -4.35 -35.80
CA ASN A 211 -14.61 -3.92 -35.35
C ASN A 211 -15.55 -5.12 -35.09
N MET A 212 -15.93 -5.36 -33.84
CA MET A 212 -16.94 -6.36 -33.47
C MET A 212 -18.21 -5.66 -33.01
N ALA A 213 -19.17 -5.52 -33.93
CA ALA A 213 -20.54 -5.15 -33.61
C ALA A 213 -21.31 -6.42 -33.23
N MET A 214 -21.76 -6.53 -31.98
CA MET A 214 -22.78 -7.50 -31.57
C MET A 214 -23.93 -6.76 -30.91
N ALA A 215 -25.04 -6.72 -31.65
CA ALA A 215 -26.31 -6.20 -31.22
C ALA A 215 -26.96 -7.17 -30.21
N ASN A 216 -27.40 -6.63 -29.07
CA ASN A 216 -28.55 -7.18 -28.37
C ASN A 216 -29.28 -6.05 -27.62
N GLU A 217 -30.56 -5.93 -27.92
CA GLU A 217 -31.51 -5.01 -27.28
C GLU A 217 -31.87 -5.52 -25.87
N ASN A 218 -32.02 -4.56 -24.94
CA ASN A 218 -32.55 -4.73 -23.58
C ASN A 218 -31.66 -5.45 -22.56
N VAL A 219 -30.50 -4.87 -22.27
CA VAL A 219 -29.90 -4.97 -20.94
C VAL A 219 -29.79 -3.56 -20.36
N VAL A 220 -30.65 -3.22 -19.39
CA VAL A 220 -30.35 -2.13 -18.46
C VAL A 220 -29.28 -2.67 -17.51
N GLN A 221 -28.03 -2.57 -17.93
CA GLN A 221 -26.89 -2.88 -17.09
C GLN A 221 -26.81 -1.79 -16.02
N ASN A 222 -27.29 -2.10 -14.82
CA ASN A 222 -26.89 -1.34 -13.64
C ASN A 222 -25.45 -1.75 -13.28
N LEU A 223 -24.50 -1.17 -14.04
CA LEU A 223 -23.05 -1.32 -13.93
C LEU A 223 -22.52 -0.53 -12.71
N ASN A 224 -22.78 -1.05 -11.50
CA ASN A 224 -22.15 -0.53 -10.27
C ASN A 224 -21.10 -1.47 -9.67
N MET A 225 -20.67 -2.52 -10.38
CA MET A 225 -19.50 -3.31 -9.98
C MET A 225 -18.33 -2.98 -10.90
N GLY A 226 -17.36 -2.19 -10.42
CA GLY A 226 -16.07 -1.98 -11.09
C GLY A 226 -15.59 -0.54 -11.22
N LEU A 227 -16.33 0.47 -10.74
CA LEU A 227 -15.85 1.85 -10.77
C LEU A 227 -15.05 2.17 -9.49
N ASP A 228 -13.73 2.28 -9.62
CA ASP A 228 -12.88 2.81 -8.56
C ASP A 228 -12.95 4.35 -8.56
N VAL A 229 -13.75 4.89 -7.64
CA VAL A 229 -13.94 6.33 -7.43
C VAL A 229 -12.86 6.97 -6.55
N THR A 230 -11.88 6.19 -6.06
CA THR A 230 -10.85 6.66 -5.11
C THR A 230 -10.07 7.84 -5.68
N GLU A 231 -9.60 7.74 -6.93
CA GLU A 231 -8.83 8.82 -7.58
C GLU A 231 -9.70 10.04 -7.91
N ILE A 232 -11.00 9.84 -8.13
CA ILE A 232 -11.97 10.92 -8.38
C ILE A 232 -12.22 11.72 -7.09
N LEU A 233 -12.37 11.02 -5.96
CA LEU A 233 -12.53 11.62 -4.64
C LEU A 233 -11.25 12.34 -4.19
N ARG A 234 -10.08 11.78 -4.52
CA ARG A 234 -8.77 12.39 -4.23
C ARG A 234 -8.58 13.68 -5.01
N LEU A 235 -8.89 13.69 -6.31
CA LEU A 235 -8.82 14.88 -7.15
C LEU A 235 -9.74 16.00 -6.63
N SER A 236 -11.02 15.68 -6.39
CA SER A 236 -12.00 16.67 -5.92
C SER A 236 -11.65 17.24 -4.54
N GLY A 237 -11.22 16.38 -3.61
CA GLY A 237 -10.80 16.81 -2.27
C GLY A 237 -9.55 17.69 -2.28
N LEU A 238 -8.55 17.38 -3.12
CA LEU A 238 -7.33 18.16 -3.19
C LEU A 238 -7.56 19.54 -3.82
N ILE A 239 -8.42 19.64 -4.84
CA ILE A 239 -8.78 20.92 -5.46
C ILE A 239 -9.33 21.89 -4.40
N GLY A 240 -10.22 21.43 -3.51
CA GLY A 240 -10.77 22.26 -2.44
C GLY A 240 -9.73 22.73 -1.41
N GLN A 241 -8.63 21.98 -1.24
CA GLN A 241 -7.56 22.31 -0.29
C GLN A 241 -6.53 23.29 -0.84
N ILE A 242 -6.21 23.20 -2.14
CA ILE A 242 -5.07 23.91 -2.72
C ILE A 242 -5.46 24.94 -3.79
N SER A 243 -6.76 25.13 -4.07
CA SER A 243 -7.28 26.10 -5.05
C SER A 243 -6.71 27.52 -4.86
N GLN A 244 -6.56 27.97 -3.63
CA GLN A 244 -6.01 29.31 -3.28
C GLN A 244 -4.52 29.46 -3.64
N THR A 245 -3.81 28.35 -3.80
CA THR A 245 -2.38 28.33 -4.14
C THR A 245 -2.13 28.30 -5.66
N LEU A 246 -3.19 28.13 -6.47
CA LEU A 246 -3.09 28.01 -7.92
C LEU A 246 -2.91 29.36 -8.63
N GLY A 247 -3.03 30.49 -7.93
CA GLY A 247 -2.92 31.82 -8.54
C GLY A 247 -4.00 32.10 -9.59
N LEU A 248 -5.15 31.44 -9.48
CA LEU A 248 -6.32 31.64 -10.33
C LEU A 248 -7.03 32.95 -9.98
N SER A 249 -7.77 33.50 -10.95
CA SER A 249 -8.74 34.57 -10.66
C SER A 249 -9.83 34.05 -9.72
N GLU A 250 -10.44 34.92 -8.93
CA GLU A 250 -11.53 34.55 -8.01
C GLU A 250 -12.68 33.84 -8.75
N ASP A 251 -13.07 34.32 -9.93
CA ASP A 251 -14.13 33.69 -10.74
C ASP A 251 -13.74 32.28 -11.21
N SER A 252 -12.51 32.11 -11.70
CA SER A 252 -12.00 30.80 -12.14
C SER A 252 -11.83 29.82 -10.97
N ARG A 253 -11.43 30.34 -9.80
CA ARG A 253 -11.26 29.57 -8.57
C ARG A 253 -12.61 29.05 -8.07
N THR A 254 -13.63 29.90 -8.02
CA THR A 254 -14.99 29.50 -7.62
C THR A 254 -15.58 28.49 -8.60
N GLN A 255 -15.36 28.66 -9.91
CA GLN A 255 -15.80 27.67 -10.91
C GLN A 255 -15.10 26.32 -10.73
N LEU A 256 -13.79 26.33 -10.46
CA LEU A 256 -13.00 25.12 -10.24
C LEU A 256 -13.46 24.37 -8.97
N GLU A 257 -13.68 25.10 -7.87
CA GLU A 257 -14.18 24.54 -6.61
C GLU A 257 -15.60 23.96 -6.79
N ALA A 258 -16.49 24.68 -7.49
CA ALA A 258 -17.85 24.22 -7.75
C ALA A 258 -17.90 22.95 -8.62
N GLU A 259 -17.02 22.83 -9.63
CA GLU A 259 -16.92 21.61 -10.44
C GLU A 259 -16.30 20.44 -9.66
N ALA A 260 -15.32 20.71 -8.78
CA ALA A 260 -14.76 19.70 -7.89
C ALA A 260 -15.79 19.18 -6.87
N GLU A 261 -16.64 20.04 -6.32
CA GLU A 261 -17.69 19.65 -5.38
C GLU A 261 -18.79 18.82 -6.06
N LYS A 262 -19.19 19.19 -7.29
CA LYS A 262 -20.12 18.37 -8.09
C LYS A 262 -19.54 16.99 -8.41
N LEU A 263 -18.24 16.95 -8.75
CA LEU A 263 -17.53 15.69 -9.02
C LEU A 263 -17.50 14.80 -7.77
N HIS A 264 -17.25 15.39 -6.60
CA HIS A 264 -17.27 14.70 -5.31
C HIS A 264 -18.65 14.10 -5.02
N ALA A 265 -19.70 14.90 -5.14
CA ALA A 265 -21.07 14.47 -4.90
C ALA A 265 -21.54 13.37 -5.87
N GLU A 266 -21.12 13.44 -7.14
CA GLU A 266 -21.43 12.40 -8.13
C GLU A 266 -20.71 11.08 -7.82
N ALA A 267 -19.44 11.16 -7.39
CA ALA A 267 -18.64 10.01 -6.99
C ALA A 267 -19.16 9.32 -5.72
N GLU A 268 -19.75 10.05 -4.78
CA GLU A 268 -20.41 9.52 -3.58
C GLU A 268 -21.87 9.08 -3.81
N SER A 269 -22.42 9.34 -5.01
CA SER A 269 -23.81 9.01 -5.29
C SER A 269 -24.05 7.49 -5.27
N LYS A 270 -25.29 7.08 -5.03
CA LYS A 270 -25.67 5.66 -5.02
C LYS A 270 -25.54 4.98 -6.39
N ALA A 271 -25.40 5.76 -7.46
CA ALA A 271 -25.22 5.29 -8.83
C ALA A 271 -24.32 6.26 -9.63
N PRO A 272 -22.99 6.23 -9.39
CA PRO A 272 -22.07 7.19 -10.00
C PRO A 272 -22.05 7.06 -11.51
N ASN A 273 -22.31 8.15 -12.22
CA ASN A 273 -22.34 8.14 -13.68
C ASN A 273 -20.98 8.51 -14.27
N ARG A 274 -20.32 7.50 -14.86
CA ARG A 274 -19.01 7.61 -15.54
C ARG A 274 -18.95 8.73 -16.59
N GLY A 275 -20.00 8.89 -17.38
CA GLY A 275 -20.07 9.92 -18.42
C GLY A 275 -20.29 11.33 -17.85
N VAL A 276 -20.88 11.43 -16.66
CA VAL A 276 -21.01 12.70 -15.93
C VAL A 276 -19.67 13.06 -15.28
N MET A 277 -19.04 12.14 -14.55
CA MET A 277 -17.75 12.37 -13.90
C MET A 277 -16.63 12.69 -14.91
N ARG A 278 -16.58 11.99 -16.05
CA ARG A 278 -15.61 12.31 -17.10
C ARG A 278 -15.75 13.74 -17.62
N ARG A 279 -16.98 14.20 -17.84
CA ARG A 279 -17.25 15.58 -18.28
C ARG A 279 -16.82 16.60 -17.22
N MET A 280 -17.04 16.32 -15.94
CA MET A 280 -16.60 17.18 -14.83
C MET A 280 -15.07 17.22 -14.71
N ILE A 281 -14.38 16.09 -14.87
CA ILE A 281 -12.91 16.04 -14.88
C ILE A 281 -12.34 16.80 -16.09
N ASP A 282 -12.94 16.66 -17.27
CA ASP A 282 -12.53 17.44 -18.45
C ASP A 282 -12.74 18.96 -18.25
N ALA A 283 -13.80 19.36 -17.54
CA ALA A 283 -14.03 20.76 -17.18
C ALA A 283 -12.98 21.27 -16.18
N ILE A 284 -12.65 20.49 -15.16
CA ILE A 284 -11.58 20.76 -14.20
C ILE A 284 -10.23 20.90 -14.92
N ALA A 285 -9.89 19.99 -15.83
CA ALA A 285 -8.64 20.03 -16.58
C ALA A 285 -8.52 21.28 -17.45
N ARG A 286 -9.63 21.75 -18.05
CA ARG A 286 -9.67 23.01 -18.80
C ARG A 286 -9.43 24.23 -17.90
N LEU A 287 -10.11 24.30 -16.75
CA LEU A 287 -9.94 25.39 -15.78
C LEU A 287 -8.52 25.43 -15.20
N LEU A 288 -7.91 24.27 -14.97
CA LEU A 288 -6.49 24.18 -14.60
C LEU A 288 -5.56 24.60 -15.74
N GLY A 289 -5.96 24.35 -16.99
CA GLY A 289 -5.25 24.79 -18.20
C GLY A 289 -5.01 26.30 -18.21
N ASP A 290 -5.99 27.08 -17.76
CA ASP A 290 -5.96 28.55 -17.69
C ASP A 290 -5.17 29.08 -16.47
N ALA A 291 -4.79 28.23 -15.52
CA ALA A 291 -3.99 28.62 -14.35
C ALA A 291 -2.51 28.88 -14.71
N PRO A 292 -1.79 29.75 -13.98
CA PRO A 292 -0.34 29.87 -14.08
C PRO A 292 0.39 28.53 -13.84
N ALA A 293 1.55 28.36 -14.49
CA ALA A 293 2.38 27.17 -14.30
C ALA A 293 2.98 27.13 -12.88
N THR A 294 2.44 26.27 -12.03
CA THR A 294 2.87 26.05 -10.65
C THR A 294 3.03 24.55 -10.36
N ALA A 295 3.78 24.20 -9.32
CA ALA A 295 3.88 22.81 -8.87
C ALA A 295 2.51 22.21 -8.50
N ALA A 296 1.61 23.02 -7.93
CA ALA A 296 0.24 22.64 -7.61
C ALA A 296 -0.60 22.35 -8.87
N LYS A 297 -0.46 23.16 -9.93
CA LYS A 297 -1.10 22.89 -11.23
C LYS A 297 -0.63 21.56 -11.81
N THR A 298 0.68 21.31 -11.86
CA THR A 298 1.22 20.06 -12.42
C THR A 298 0.72 18.83 -11.66
N MET A 299 0.64 18.93 -10.34
CA MET A 299 0.09 17.86 -9.49
C MET A 299 -1.39 17.60 -9.78
N LEU A 300 -2.22 18.64 -9.85
CA LEU A 300 -3.66 18.50 -10.12
C LEU A 300 -3.95 17.99 -11.53
N VAL A 301 -3.16 18.40 -12.53
CA VAL A 301 -3.28 17.88 -13.90
C VAL A 301 -2.95 16.40 -13.94
N GLY A 302 -1.89 15.95 -13.25
CA GLY A 302 -1.55 14.53 -13.16
C GLY A 302 -2.67 13.69 -12.52
N LEU A 303 -3.28 14.20 -11.43
CA LEU A 303 -4.42 13.55 -10.78
C LEU A 303 -5.68 13.55 -11.66
N ALA A 304 -5.91 14.60 -12.45
CA ALA A 304 -7.01 14.63 -13.41
C ALA A 304 -6.85 13.57 -14.51
N GLU A 305 -5.63 13.38 -15.02
CA GLU A 305 -5.33 12.33 -15.99
C GLU A 305 -5.50 10.92 -15.40
N GLU A 306 -5.10 10.72 -14.15
CA GLU A 306 -5.26 9.46 -13.42
C GLU A 306 -6.74 9.14 -13.17
N ALA A 307 -7.54 10.15 -12.79
CA ALA A 307 -9.00 10.03 -12.64
C ALA A 307 -9.71 9.73 -13.97
N VAL A 308 -9.24 10.27 -15.11
CA VAL A 308 -9.79 9.89 -16.43
C VAL A 308 -9.44 8.44 -16.79
N LYS A 309 -8.23 7.98 -16.45
CA LYS A 309 -7.81 6.59 -16.67
C LYS A 309 -8.62 5.62 -15.81
N SER A 310 -8.92 5.95 -14.55
CA SER A 310 -9.73 5.09 -13.69
C SER A 310 -11.17 4.94 -14.19
N ILE A 311 -11.74 5.98 -14.80
CA ILE A 311 -13.07 5.90 -15.44
C ILE A 311 -13.05 5.03 -16.70
N ALA A 312 -11.94 5.01 -17.44
CA ALA A 312 -11.79 4.26 -18.69
C ALA A 312 -11.37 2.80 -18.50
N ALA A 313 -10.78 2.44 -17.35
CA ALA A 313 -10.23 1.12 -17.07
C ALA A 313 -11.23 0.15 -16.39
N GLY A 314 -12.37 0.64 -15.90
CA GLY A 314 -13.46 -0.19 -15.36
C GLY A 314 -14.62 -0.33 -16.31
#